data_AF-A0A963JYW3-F1
#
_entry.id   AF-A0A963JYW3-F1
#
_cell.length_a   1.000
_cell.length_b   1.000
_cell.length_c   1.000
_cell.angle_alpha   90.00
_cell.angle_beta   90.00
_cell.angle_gamma   90.00
#
_symmetry.space_group_name_H-M   'P 1'
#
loop_
_entity.id
_entity.type
_entity.pdbx_description
1 polymer ?
#
loop_
_entity_poly.entity_id
_entity_poly.type
_entity_poly.pdbx_seq_one_letter_code
_entity_poly.pdbx_strand_id
1 'polypeptide(L)'
;GSNGYVERSQLKQILETVSPAKRIVVVNVDVPREWQDPNNTLIAELVAQTPNAVLADWHARADQSGDVHVKDGIHLTESGIAAYSDVINEALNQILASQGLPPNTPRGAAAQESTDQASVTAPSGAPDSAVVPAPVDPEPAAAIPVQ
;
A
#
# COMPACT_ATOMS: atom_id res chain seq x y z
N GLY A 1 8.93 11.02 1.00
CA GLY A 1 8.56 9.75 1.66
C GLY A 1 9.60 8.72 1.30
N SER A 2 9.23 7.64 0.61
CA SER A 2 10.20 6.66 0.11
C SER A 2 11.12 7.25 -0.96
N ASN A 3 10.59 8.15 -1.80
CA ASN A 3 11.27 8.73 -2.96
C ASN A 3 12.03 10.05 -2.70
N GLY A 4 12.28 10.42 -1.44
CA GLY A 4 13.02 11.64 -1.10
C GLY A 4 12.54 12.32 0.17
N TYR A 5 13.22 13.40 0.55
CA TYR A 5 12.86 14.25 1.69
C TYR A 5 11.43 14.78 1.57
N VAL A 6 10.76 14.86 2.72
CA VAL A 6 9.46 15.52 2.87
C VAL A 6 9.69 16.87 3.51
N GLU A 7 9.21 17.93 2.85
CA GLU A 7 9.22 19.26 3.45
C GLU A 7 8.03 19.44 4.40
N ARG A 8 8.26 20.07 5.56
CA ARG A 8 7.22 20.34 6.57
C ARG A 8 6.03 21.11 5.99
N SER A 9 6.29 22.13 5.17
CA SER A 9 5.26 22.95 4.51
C SER A 9 4.37 22.11 3.61
N GLN A 10 4.96 21.25 2.78
CA GLN A 10 4.24 20.36 1.87
C GLN A 10 3.38 19.35 2.64
N LEU A 11 3.92 18.71 3.69
CA LEU A 11 3.15 17.74 4.47
C LEU A 11 1.99 18.42 5.22
N LYS A 12 2.20 19.61 5.80
CA LYS A 12 1.10 20.41 6.39
C LYS A 12 0.03 20.71 5.35
N GLN A 13 0.40 21.19 4.17
CA GLN A 13 -0.55 21.51 3.11
C GLN A 13 -1.36 20.28 2.66
N ILE A 14 -0.73 19.11 2.56
CA ILE A 14 -1.43 17.85 2.24
C ILE A 14 -2.45 17.52 3.33
N LEU A 15 -2.04 17.52 4.60
CA LEU A 15 -2.92 17.21 5.73
C LEU A 15 -4.10 18.20 5.84
N GLU A 16 -3.86 19.48 5.60
CA GLU A 16 -4.91 20.51 5.53
C GLU A 16 -5.87 20.24 4.35
N THR A 17 -5.35 19.89 3.18
CA THR A 17 -6.15 19.60 1.99
C THR A 17 -7.07 18.40 2.20
N VAL A 18 -6.58 17.36 2.88
CA VAL A 18 -7.36 16.15 3.16
C VAL A 18 -8.14 16.23 4.48
N SER A 19 -8.03 17.33 5.24
CA SER A 19 -8.70 17.52 6.53
C SER A 19 -10.23 17.33 6.50
N PRO A 20 -10.97 17.58 5.40
CA PRO A 20 -12.41 17.27 5.35
C PRO A 20 -12.72 15.77 5.35
N ALA A 21 -11.74 14.90 5.10
CA ALA A 21 -11.93 13.47 5.19
C ALA A 21 -12.26 13.08 6.64
N LYS A 22 -13.17 12.12 6.81
CA LYS A 22 -13.52 11.61 8.15
C LYS A 22 -12.32 11.00 8.88
N ARG A 23 -11.36 10.47 8.12
CA ARG A 23 -10.22 9.69 8.60
C ARG A 23 -9.04 9.92 7.68
N ILE A 24 -7.87 10.11 8.26
CA ILE A 24 -6.60 10.23 7.56
C ILE A 24 -5.68 9.16 8.14
N VAL A 25 -5.13 8.30 7.28
CA VAL A 25 -4.07 7.38 7.67
C VAL A 25 -2.82 7.83 6.95
N VAL A 26 -1.76 8.10 7.71
CA VAL A 26 -0.45 8.43 7.15
C VAL A 26 0.48 7.29 7.49
N VAL A 27 1.16 6.77 6.48
CA VAL A 27 2.12 5.68 6.64
C VAL A 27 3.52 6.28 6.67
N ASN A 28 4.34 5.94 7.68
CA ASN A 28 5.76 6.26 7.65
C ASN A 28 6.52 5.30 6.70
N VAL A 29 7.82 5.48 6.52
CA VAL A 29 8.56 4.76 5.49
C VAL A 29 9.66 3.88 6.07
N ASP A 30 9.86 2.72 5.45
CA ASP A 30 11.03 1.87 5.64
C ASP A 30 11.77 1.79 4.32
N VAL A 31 12.92 2.47 4.22
CA VAL A 31 13.76 2.52 3.03
C VAL A 31 15.23 2.73 3.44
N PRO A 32 16.20 2.05 2.81
CA PRO A 32 17.62 2.23 3.10
C PRO A 32 18.14 3.53 2.46
N ARG A 33 17.67 4.68 2.96
CA ARG A 33 17.98 6.03 2.45
C ARG A 33 18.11 7.01 3.61
N GLU A 34 19.01 7.99 3.45
CA GLU A 34 19.33 9.01 4.47
C GLU A 34 18.11 9.85 4.92
N TRP A 35 17.08 9.96 4.10
CA TRP A 35 15.87 10.72 4.41
C TRP A 35 14.83 9.94 5.22
N GLN A 36 15.03 8.64 5.48
CA GLN A 36 14.06 7.82 6.23
C GLN A 36 13.74 8.42 7.59
N ASP A 37 14.74 8.54 8.47
CA ASP A 37 14.52 8.93 9.86
C ASP A 37 14.03 10.38 10.01
N PRO A 38 14.58 11.37 9.25
CA PRO A 38 14.03 12.71 9.24
C PRO A 38 12.56 12.75 8.77
N ASN A 39 12.21 11.98 7.73
CA ASN A 39 10.83 11.90 7.25
C ASN A 39 9.91 11.27 8.29
N ASN A 40 10.30 10.14 8.88
CA ASN A 40 9.50 9.42 9.87
C ASN A 40 9.24 10.28 11.12
N THR A 41 10.26 11.02 11.57
CA THR A 41 10.14 11.99 12.67
C THR A 41 9.13 13.08 12.34
N LEU A 42 9.25 13.71 11.17
CA LEU A 42 8.35 14.77 10.73
C LEU A 42 6.91 14.28 10.53
N ILE A 43 6.73 13.08 9.97
CA ILE A 43 5.43 12.44 9.78
C ILE A 43 4.76 12.22 11.14
N ALA A 44 5.46 11.60 12.10
CA ALA A 44 4.93 11.36 13.43
C ALA A 44 4.51 12.67 14.14
N GLU A 45 5.35 13.70 14.05
CA GLU A 45 5.09 15.01 14.63
C GLU A 45 3.80 15.66 14.10
N LEU A 46 3.59 15.68 12.78
CA LEU A 46 2.44 16.36 12.18
C LEU A 46 1.15 15.54 12.26
N VAL A 47 1.26 14.21 12.23
CA VAL A 47 0.11 13.32 12.46
C VAL A 47 -0.44 13.50 13.87
N ALA A 48 0.43 13.56 14.88
CA ALA A 48 0.01 13.79 16.28
C ALA A 48 -0.71 15.14 16.50
N GLN A 49 -0.50 16.12 15.62
CA GLN A 49 -1.16 17.43 15.65
C GLN A 49 -2.49 17.45 14.87
N THR A 50 -2.87 16.36 14.21
CA THR A 50 -4.03 16.31 13.31
C THR A 50 -5.13 15.41 13.93
N PRO A 51 -6.25 15.98 14.42
CA PRO A 51 -7.22 15.25 15.26
C PRO A 51 -7.88 14.01 14.62
N ASN A 52 -8.00 13.99 13.30
CA ASN A 52 -8.58 12.91 12.50
C ASN A 52 -7.53 12.10 11.73
N ALA A 53 -6.25 12.21 12.12
CA ALA A 53 -5.16 11.42 11.55
C ALA A 53 -4.63 10.37 12.53
N VAL A 54 -4.15 9.27 11.97
CA VAL A 54 -3.45 8.21 12.71
C VAL A 54 -2.22 7.78 11.92
N LEU A 55 -1.15 7.44 12.63
CA LEU A 55 0.08 6.94 12.05
C LEU A 55 -0.03 5.42 11.89
N ALA A 56 0.16 4.93 10.67
CA ALA A 56 0.40 3.52 10.41
C ALA A 56 1.92 3.32 10.38
N ASP A 57 2.47 2.72 11.45
CA ASP A 57 3.91 2.60 11.66
C ASP A 57 4.48 1.39 10.89
N TRP A 58 4.65 1.59 9.58
CA TRP A 58 5.27 0.60 8.70
C TRP A 58 6.73 0.34 9.05
N HIS A 59 7.49 1.37 9.41
CA HIS A 59 8.90 1.24 9.75
C HIS A 59 9.11 0.26 10.92
N ALA A 60 8.39 0.43 12.01
CA ALA A 60 8.48 -0.50 13.15
C ALA A 60 8.00 -1.92 12.80
N ARG A 61 7.01 -2.07 11.91
CA ARG A 61 6.54 -3.39 11.44
C ARG A 61 7.58 -4.10 10.56
N ALA A 62 8.24 -3.35 9.69
CA ALA A 62 9.24 -3.86 8.77
C ALA A 62 10.48 -4.36 9.51
N ASP A 63 10.95 -3.60 10.51
CA ASP A 63 12.09 -3.98 11.35
C ASP A 63 11.88 -5.30 12.12
N GLN A 64 10.63 -5.63 12.45
CA GLN A 64 10.27 -6.87 13.15
C GLN A 64 10.12 -8.08 12.21
N SER A 65 9.97 -7.84 10.90
CA SER A 65 9.57 -8.85 9.91
C SER A 65 10.67 -9.02 8.86
N GLY A 66 11.64 -9.90 9.10
CA GLY A 66 12.87 -10.02 8.31
C GLY A 66 12.76 -10.45 6.83
N ASP A 67 11.57 -10.44 6.22
CA ASP A 67 11.32 -10.83 4.83
C ASP A 67 10.21 -10.00 4.17
N VAL A 68 10.09 -8.71 4.51
CA VAL A 68 9.05 -7.84 3.93
C VAL A 68 9.51 -7.05 2.71
N HIS A 69 10.82 -6.90 2.52
CA HIS A 69 11.40 -6.23 1.36
C HIS A 69 12.13 -7.22 0.46
N VAL A 70 12.05 -7.03 -0.85
CA VAL A 70 12.95 -7.69 -1.79
C VAL A 70 14.36 -7.11 -1.63
N LYS A 71 15.32 -7.62 -2.42
CA LYS A 71 16.74 -7.31 -2.30
C LYS A 71 17.10 -5.81 -2.28
N ASP A 72 16.28 -4.93 -2.88
CA ASP A 72 16.56 -3.50 -2.92
C ASP A 72 16.19 -2.74 -1.64
N GLY A 73 15.53 -3.41 -0.69
CA GLY A 73 15.09 -2.81 0.57
C GLY A 73 13.95 -1.80 0.43
N ILE A 74 13.26 -1.75 -0.72
CA ILE A 74 12.20 -0.78 -0.99
C ILE A 74 10.93 -1.48 -1.47
N HIS A 75 11.03 -2.37 -2.45
CA HIS A 75 9.86 -3.08 -2.97
C HIS A 75 9.48 -4.23 -2.05
N LEU A 76 8.18 -4.43 -1.85
CA LEU A 76 7.69 -5.43 -0.93
C LEU A 76 7.70 -6.83 -1.55
N THR A 77 7.97 -7.84 -0.72
CA THR A 77 7.64 -9.24 -1.00
C THR A 77 6.12 -9.46 -0.91
N GLU A 78 5.64 -10.65 -1.26
CA GLU A 78 4.23 -11.00 -1.05
C GLU A 78 3.83 -10.94 0.45
N SER A 79 4.68 -11.44 1.34
CA SER A 79 4.52 -11.31 2.79
C SER A 79 4.58 -9.84 3.24
N GLY A 80 5.44 -9.04 2.63
CA GLY A 80 5.52 -7.60 2.85
C GLY A 80 4.24 -6.86 2.47
N ILE A 81 3.62 -7.19 1.33
CA ILE A 81 2.34 -6.61 0.90
C ILE A 81 1.24 -6.92 1.92
N ALA A 82 1.17 -8.16 2.42
CA ALA A 82 0.23 -8.55 3.46
C ALA A 82 0.47 -7.76 4.76
N ALA A 83 1.71 -7.73 5.25
CA ALA A 83 2.07 -7.00 6.46
C ALA A 83 1.80 -5.49 6.36
N TYR A 84 2.09 -4.88 5.21
CA TYR A 84 1.82 -3.47 4.94
C TYR A 84 0.32 -3.17 4.96
N SER A 85 -0.48 -4.05 4.35
CA SER A 85 -1.95 -3.95 4.35
C SER A 85 -2.52 -4.07 5.77
N ASP A 86 -1.97 -4.97 6.58
CA ASP A 86 -2.39 -5.16 7.97
C ASP A 86 -2.11 -3.90 8.82
N VAL A 87 -0.94 -3.28 8.68
CA VAL A 87 -0.58 -2.04 9.39
C VAL A 87 -1.58 -0.92 9.07
N ILE A 88 -2.01 -0.79 7.81
CA ILE A 88 -3.03 0.20 7.43
C ILE A 88 -4.39 -0.13 8.03
N ASN A 89 -4.81 -1.40 7.99
CA ASN A 89 -6.09 -1.83 8.55
C ASN A 89 -6.14 -1.65 10.07
N GLU A 90 -5.05 -1.96 10.77
CA GLU A 90 -4.91 -1.74 12.20
C GLU A 90 -5.03 -0.25 12.54
N ALA A 91 -4.33 0.63 11.82
CA ALA A 91 -4.44 2.07 12.00
C ALA A 91 -5.88 2.58 11.76
N LEU A 92 -6.54 2.09 10.69
CA LEU A 92 -7.95 2.39 10.43
C LEU A 92 -8.86 1.94 11.57
N ASN A 93 -8.62 0.76 12.14
CA ASN A 93 -9.41 0.24 13.25
C ASN A 93 -9.18 1.04 14.54
N GLN A 94 -7.95 1.48 14.80
CA GLN A 94 -7.63 2.34 15.94
C GLN A 94 -8.38 3.68 15.86
N ILE A 95 -8.38 4.33 14.70
CA ILE A 95 -9.10 5.60 14.55
C ILE A 95 -10.62 5.44 14.53
N LEU A 96 -11.14 4.28 14.09
CA LEU A 96 -12.55 3.95 14.21
C LEU A 96 -12.97 3.75 15.67
N ALA A 97 -12.17 3.01 16.43
CA ALA A 97 -12.41 2.81 17.85
C ALA A 97 -12.37 4.13 18.63
N SER A 98 -11.43 5.03 18.33
CA SER A 98 -11.36 6.35 18.98
C SER A 98 -12.54 7.27 18.63
N GLN A 99 -13.20 7.04 17.48
CA GLN A 99 -14.41 7.75 17.06
C GLN A 99 -15.72 7.03 17.42
N GLY A 100 -15.68 5.88 18.10
CA GLY A 100 -16.86 5.09 18.46
C GLY A 100 -17.57 4.42 17.27
N LEU A 101 -16.85 4.19 16.17
CA LEU A 101 -17.36 3.58 14.93
C LEU A 101 -16.95 2.10 14.83
N PRO A 102 -17.73 1.25 14.12
CA PRO A 102 -17.39 -0.17 13.95
C PRO A 102 -16.07 -0.35 13.18
N PRO A 103 -15.34 -1.46 13.41
CA PRO A 103 -14.07 -1.74 12.74
C PRO A 103 -14.24 -1.86 11.21
N ASN A 104 -13.18 -1.54 10.49
CA ASN A 104 -13.10 -1.71 9.06
C ASN A 104 -12.85 -3.18 8.73
N THR A 105 -13.90 -3.90 8.34
CA THR A 105 -13.76 -5.27 7.82
C THR A 105 -13.25 -5.20 6.37
N PRO A 106 -12.12 -5.84 6.03
CA PRO A 106 -11.66 -5.92 4.64
C PRO A 106 -12.78 -6.45 3.74
N ARG A 107 -12.92 -5.85 2.55
CA ARG A 107 -13.91 -6.24 1.53
C ARG A 107 -13.57 -7.63 0.99
N GLY A 108 -13.92 -8.66 1.75
CA GLY A 108 -13.60 -10.07 1.49
C GLY A 108 -13.81 -10.98 2.71
N ALA A 109 -13.70 -10.45 3.93
CA ALA A 109 -13.84 -11.26 5.14
C ALA A 109 -15.31 -11.55 5.55
N ALA A 110 -16.29 -10.85 4.98
CA ALA A 110 -17.72 -11.05 5.27
C ALA A 110 -18.44 -11.98 4.26
N ALA A 111 -17.73 -12.55 3.29
CA ALA A 111 -18.31 -13.39 2.23
C ALA A 111 -17.88 -14.86 2.37
N GLN A 112 -18.11 -15.45 3.55
CA GLN A 112 -18.12 -16.90 3.71
C GLN A 112 -19.25 -17.30 4.65
N GLU A 113 -20.50 -17.23 4.17
CA GLU A 113 -21.57 -18.11 4.65
C GLU A 113 -22.69 -18.21 3.59
N SER A 114 -23.03 -19.46 3.28
CA SER A 114 -24.14 -19.93 2.43
C SER A 114 -23.92 -19.96 0.90
N THR A 115 -23.33 -21.05 0.43
CA THR A 115 -23.65 -21.61 -0.90
C THR A 115 -24.02 -23.09 -0.73
N ASP A 116 -25.31 -23.33 -0.47
CA ASP A 116 -25.90 -24.66 -0.55
C ASP A 116 -26.53 -24.83 -1.95
N GLN A 117 -25.93 -25.75 -2.71
CA GLN A 117 -26.51 -26.62 -3.75
C GLN A 117 -27.43 -26.02 -4.84
N ALA A 118 -26.94 -26.05 -6.10
CA ALA A 118 -27.74 -26.49 -7.24
C ALA A 118 -26.83 -27.05 -8.35
N SER A 119 -26.93 -28.37 -8.57
CA SER A 119 -26.30 -29.13 -9.65
C SER A 119 -26.82 -28.74 -11.03
N VAL A 120 -25.92 -28.58 -12.01
CA VAL A 120 -26.22 -28.86 -13.43
C VAL A 120 -25.01 -29.51 -14.10
N THR A 121 -25.32 -30.63 -14.77
CA THR A 121 -24.51 -31.61 -15.50
C THR A 121 -23.75 -31.03 -16.72
N ALA A 122 -22.58 -31.62 -17.01
CA ALA A 122 -21.75 -31.37 -18.20
C ALA A 122 -22.42 -31.81 -19.53
N PRO A 123 -21.86 -31.44 -20.71
CA PRO A 123 -20.89 -32.36 -21.32
C PRO A 123 -19.73 -31.73 -22.13
N SER A 124 -18.68 -32.56 -22.18
CA SER A 124 -17.52 -32.69 -23.09
C SER A 124 -17.52 -31.97 -24.45
N GLY A 125 -16.39 -31.31 -24.75
CA GLY A 125 -15.96 -30.93 -26.11
C GLY A 125 -14.58 -30.25 -26.13
N ALA A 126 -13.56 -30.96 -26.65
CA ALA A 126 -12.32 -30.41 -27.22
C ALA A 126 -12.37 -30.70 -28.74
N PRO A 127 -11.56 -30.09 -29.66
CA PRO A 127 -10.26 -29.41 -29.50
C PRO A 127 -10.29 -27.98 -30.13
N ASP A 128 -9.26 -27.13 -30.12
CA ASP A 128 -8.07 -27.21 -30.97
C ASP A 128 -7.12 -26.02 -30.69
N SER A 129 -5.86 -26.22 -31.05
CA SER A 129 -4.70 -25.34 -30.91
C SER A 129 -4.89 -23.95 -31.52
N ALA A 130 -4.50 -22.90 -30.80
CA ALA A 130 -4.30 -21.57 -31.37
C ALA A 130 -2.95 -20.99 -30.91
N VAL A 131 -2.04 -21.01 -31.88
CA VAL A 131 -0.85 -20.17 -32.14
C VAL A 131 -0.60 -19.00 -31.19
N VAL A 132 0.61 -19.02 -30.60
CA VAL A 132 1.27 -17.90 -29.93
C VAL A 132 1.82 -16.92 -30.99
N PRO A 133 1.55 -15.60 -30.92
CA PRO A 133 2.31 -14.65 -31.72
C PRO A 133 3.68 -14.34 -31.08
N ALA A 134 4.70 -14.23 -31.93
CA ALA A 134 6.09 -13.94 -31.58
C ALA A 134 6.29 -12.51 -31.02
N PRO A 135 7.36 -12.25 -30.25
CA PRO A 135 7.67 -10.93 -29.72
C PRO A 135 8.09 -9.95 -30.83
N VAL A 136 7.65 -8.70 -30.70
CA VAL A 136 8.08 -7.55 -31.51
C VAL A 136 9.43 -7.04 -31.02
N ASP A 137 10.40 -6.90 -31.93
CA ASP A 137 11.72 -6.32 -31.66
C ASP A 137 11.62 -4.82 -31.29
N PRO A 138 12.51 -4.30 -30.44
CA PRO A 138 12.55 -2.87 -30.12
C PRO A 138 13.16 -2.02 -31.24
N GLU A 139 12.51 -0.88 -31.52
CA GLU A 139 12.94 0.17 -32.46
C GLU A 139 14.25 0.85 -31.98
N PRO A 140 15.20 1.21 -32.88
CA PRO A 140 16.45 1.85 -32.48
C PRO A 140 16.26 3.32 -32.07
N ALA A 141 16.92 3.71 -30.97
CA ALA A 141 16.94 5.06 -30.44
C ALA A 141 17.52 6.08 -31.44
N ALA A 142 16.77 7.15 -31.70
CA ALA A 142 17.25 8.33 -32.41
C ALA A 142 18.29 9.09 -31.54
N ALA A 143 19.44 9.38 -32.12
CA ALA A 143 20.50 10.18 -31.51
C ALA A 143 20.06 11.64 -31.31
N ILE A 144 20.25 12.16 -30.09
CA ILE A 144 20.09 13.58 -29.78
C ILE A 144 21.43 14.29 -30.09
N PRO A 145 21.44 15.38 -30.89
CA PRO A 145 22.65 16.17 -31.08
C PRO A 145 22.92 17.06 -29.87
N VAL A 146 24.18 17.07 -29.44
CA VAL A 146 24.71 17.98 -28.41
C VAL A 146 24.83 19.39 -28.99
N GLN A 147 24.28 20.38 -28.28
CA GLN A 147 24.75 21.78 -28.30
C GLN A 147 24.89 22.28 -26.87
#